data_AF-A0A0K3BDR3-F1
#
_entry.id   AF-A0A0K3BDR3-F1
#
_cell.length_a   1.000
_cell.length_b   1.000
_cell.length_c   1.000
_cell.angle_alpha   90.00
_cell.angle_beta   90.00
_cell.angle_gamma   90.00
#
_symmetry.space_group_name_H-M   'P 1'
#
loop_
_entity.id
_entity.type
_entity.pdbx_description
1 polymer ?
#
loop_
_entity_poly.entity_id
_entity_poly.type
_entity_poly.pdbx_seq_one_letter_code
_entity_poly.pdbx_strand_id
1 'polypeptide(L)'
;MRRRDLHQPVMVTGEVPAVHGANNDPRYPSKRALRMILSFLIDLAVHIGVPVGVAYALDMREPGLTSGQFGMVCVLGFLALSILDRIFLQWAARVTVGKVVTALRTIREDTGGRPTFGMLVKAWLWGIFAAISALG
;
A
#
# COMPACT_ATOMS: atom_id res chain seq x y z
N MET A 1 -5.40 -15.63 26.38
CA MET A 1 -5.24 -16.41 25.14
C MET A 1 -3.87 -17.09 25.16
N ARG A 2 -3.83 -18.43 25.16
CA ARG A 2 -2.58 -19.20 25.14
C ARG A 2 -2.12 -19.34 23.69
N ARG A 3 -0.80 -19.29 23.45
CA ARG A 3 -0.18 -19.45 22.11
C ARG A 3 -0.58 -20.75 21.37
N ARG A 4 -1.04 -21.76 22.10
CA ARG A 4 -1.58 -23.03 21.56
C ARG A 4 -2.97 -22.89 20.93
N ASP A 5 -3.75 -21.90 21.34
CA ASP A 5 -5.12 -21.69 20.84
C ASP A 5 -5.10 -21.08 19.42
N LEU A 6 -3.96 -20.53 18.98
CA LEU A 6 -3.72 -19.99 17.63
C LEU A 6 -3.38 -21.07 16.58
N HIS A 7 -3.18 -22.32 17.02
CA HIS A 7 -2.82 -23.45 16.16
C HIS A 7 -3.96 -24.45 15.96
N GLN A 8 -5.18 -24.14 16.43
CA GLN A 8 -6.33 -24.86 15.91
C GLN A 8 -6.40 -24.54 14.42
N PRO A 9 -6.20 -25.51 13.52
CA PRO A 9 -6.47 -25.28 12.11
C PRO A 9 -7.92 -24.83 12.05
N VAL A 10 -8.14 -23.60 11.59
CA VAL A 10 -9.49 -23.16 11.26
C VAL A 10 -10.01 -24.23 10.31
N MET A 11 -10.98 -25.02 10.77
CA MET A 11 -11.61 -26.05 9.95
C MET A 11 -12.22 -25.29 8.78
N VAL A 12 -11.55 -25.36 7.63
CA VAL A 12 -11.95 -24.66 6.42
C VAL A 12 -13.23 -25.35 5.93
N THR A 13 -14.38 -24.89 6.41
CA THR A 13 -15.68 -25.36 5.95
C THR A 13 -16.08 -24.49 4.76
N GLY A 14 -15.67 -24.88 3.55
CA GLY A 14 -16.03 -24.17 2.32
C GLY A 14 -15.12 -24.52 1.14
N GLU A 15 -15.61 -24.29 -0.07
CA GLU A 15 -14.82 -24.42 -1.29
C GLU A 15 -13.66 -23.42 -1.26
N VAL A 16 -12.43 -23.90 -1.42
CA VAL A 16 -11.23 -23.05 -1.40
C VAL A 16 -11.04 -22.44 -2.79
N PRO A 17 -11.07 -21.11 -2.94
CA PRO A 17 -10.85 -20.48 -4.23
C PRO A 17 -9.45 -20.78 -4.77
N ALA A 18 -9.34 -20.92 -6.10
CA ALA A 18 -8.07 -21.12 -6.80
C ALA A 18 -7.06 -19.99 -6.53
N VAL A 19 -7.56 -18.78 -6.27
CA VAL A 19 -6.74 -17.60 -5.95
C VAL A 19 -6.78 -17.30 -4.46
N HIS A 20 -5.60 -17.12 -3.87
CA HIS A 20 -5.45 -16.68 -2.49
C HIS A 20 -5.97 -15.26 -2.28
N GLY A 21 -6.73 -15.08 -1.20
CA GLY A 21 -7.18 -13.76 -0.80
C GLY A 21 -8.43 -13.29 -1.52
N ALA A 22 -9.12 -14.14 -2.29
CA ALA A 22 -10.46 -13.87 -2.81
C ALA A 22 -11.44 -13.51 -1.66
N ASN A 23 -12.52 -12.79 -1.97
CA ASN A 23 -13.46 -12.27 -0.96
C ASN A 23 -14.12 -13.37 -0.10
N ASN A 24 -14.36 -14.54 -0.70
CA ASN A 24 -14.92 -15.72 -0.07
C ASN A 24 -13.85 -16.73 0.40
N ASP A 25 -12.58 -16.35 0.41
CA ASP A 25 -11.51 -17.26 0.79
C ASP A 25 -11.55 -17.58 2.30
N PRO A 26 -11.92 -18.82 2.69
CA PRO A 26 -12.06 -19.19 4.10
C PRO A 26 -10.72 -19.17 4.86
N ARG A 27 -9.58 -19.14 4.16
CA ARG A 27 -8.25 -18.96 4.77
C ARG A 27 -8.08 -17.57 5.39
N TYR A 28 -8.91 -16.59 5.01
CA TYR A 28 -8.83 -15.18 5.45
C TYR A 28 -10.20 -14.63 5.90
N PRO A 29 -10.71 -15.05 7.08
CA PRO A 29 -12.12 -14.89 7.47
C PRO A 29 -12.56 -13.46 7.81
N SER A 30 -11.63 -12.50 7.96
CA SER A 30 -11.98 -11.10 8.26
C SER A 30 -12.48 -10.36 7.02
N LYS A 31 -13.53 -9.53 7.15
CA LYS A 31 -13.91 -8.56 6.11
C LYS A 31 -12.76 -7.59 5.85
N ARG A 32 -12.24 -7.57 4.62
CA ARG A 32 -11.02 -6.83 4.24
C ARG A 32 -11.29 -5.51 3.52
N ALA A 33 -12.45 -5.36 2.87
CA ALA A 33 -12.76 -4.19 2.03
C ALA A 33 -12.53 -2.86 2.75
N LEU A 34 -13.14 -2.66 3.92
CA LEU A 34 -12.96 -1.43 4.70
C LEU A 34 -11.50 -1.17 5.08
N ARG A 35 -10.79 -2.20 5.57
CA ARG A 35 -9.37 -2.09 5.90
C ARG A 35 -8.50 -1.75 4.69
N MET A 36 -8.82 -2.31 3.52
CA MET A 36 -8.10 -2.02 2.28
C MET A 36 -8.34 -0.57 1.83
N ILE A 37 -9.58 -0.09 1.92
CA ILE A 37 -9.91 1.31 1.61
C ILE A 37 -9.18 2.24 2.59
N LEU A 38 -9.26 1.99 3.90
CA LEU A 38 -8.57 2.78 4.90
C LEU A 38 -7.05 2.76 4.71
N SER A 39 -6.47 1.59 4.41
CA SER A 39 -5.05 1.47 4.09
C SER A 39 -4.67 2.36 2.92
N PHE A 40 -5.46 2.35 1.85
CA PHE A 40 -5.21 3.18 0.68
C PHE A 40 -5.29 4.67 1.01
N LEU A 41 -6.30 5.10 1.77
CA LEU A 41 -6.44 6.49 2.18
C LEU A 41 -5.28 6.95 3.06
N ILE A 42 -4.80 6.09 3.97
CA ILE A 42 -3.61 6.39 4.79
C ILE A 42 -2.37 6.52 3.92
N ASP A 43 -2.13 5.56 3.02
CA ASP A 43 -0.99 5.60 2.08
C ASP A 43 -1.04 6.91 1.26
N LEU A 44 -2.20 7.26 0.70
CA LEU A 44 -2.41 8.48 -0.06
C LEU A 44 -2.14 9.75 0.77
N ALA A 45 -2.66 9.80 2.00
CA ALA A 45 -2.44 10.93 2.91
C ALA A 45 -0.96 11.10 3.26
N VAL A 46 -0.22 10.01 3.47
CA VAL A 46 1.23 10.06 3.73
C VAL A 46 1.99 10.52 2.48
N HIS A 47 1.65 9.98 1.31
CA HIS A 47 2.33 10.31 0.06
C HIS A 47 2.10 11.77 -0.37
N ILE A 48 0.97 12.38 0.00
CA ILE A 48 0.70 13.81 -0.25
C ILE A 48 1.24 14.68 0.88
N GLY A 49 0.93 14.32 2.13
CA GLY A 49 1.19 15.16 3.29
C GLY A 49 2.67 15.36 3.58
N VAL A 50 3.49 14.31 3.43
CA VAL A 50 4.93 14.42 3.69
C VAL A 50 5.62 15.35 2.69
N PRO A 51 5.47 15.22 1.36
CA PRO A 51 6.08 16.15 0.42
C PRO A 51 5.58 17.59 0.56
N VAL A 52 4.30 17.80 0.84
CA VAL A 52 3.76 19.14 1.12
C VAL A 52 4.41 19.73 2.38
N GLY A 53 4.52 18.94 3.45
CA GLY A 53 5.20 19.36 4.68
C GLY A 53 6.68 19.68 4.45
N VAL A 54 7.37 18.89 3.64
CA VAL A 54 8.77 19.15 3.24
C VAL A 54 8.88 20.44 2.42
N ALA A 55 8.04 20.62 1.40
CA ALA A 55 8.07 21.83 0.56
C ALA A 55 7.79 23.09 1.40
N TYR A 56 6.81 23.02 2.30
CA TYR A 56 6.50 24.11 3.23
C TYR A 56 7.65 24.39 4.19
N ALA A 57 8.26 23.36 4.79
CA ALA A 57 9.40 23.53 5.68
C ALA A 57 10.62 24.14 4.96
N LEU A 58 10.85 23.80 3.69
CA LEU A 58 11.90 24.39 2.88
C LEU A 58 11.66 25.89 2.64
N ASP A 59 10.42 26.28 2.31
CA ASP A 59 10.07 27.69 2.08
C ASP A 59 10.09 28.51 3.38
N MET A 60 9.71 27.93 4.51
CA MET A 60 9.86 28.59 5.81
C MET A 60 11.33 28.84 6.19
N ARG A 61 12.23 27.93 5.79
CA ARG A 61 13.65 28.04 6.14
C ARG A 61 14.38 29.04 5.27
N GLU A 62 14.14 29.01 3.96
CA GLU A 62 14.71 29.91 2.96
C GLU A 62 13.59 30.39 2.04
N PRO A 63 12.88 31.47 2.42
CA PRO A 63 11.75 31.97 1.65
C PRO A 63 12.15 32.34 0.23
N GLY A 64 11.35 31.88 -0.73
CA GLY A 64 11.59 32.16 -2.15
C GLY A 64 11.38 30.97 -3.08
N LEU A 65 10.80 29.88 -2.59
CA LEU A 65 10.35 28.81 -3.49
C LEU A 65 9.27 29.36 -4.42
N THR A 66 9.56 29.36 -5.71
CA THR A 66 8.53 29.61 -6.72
C THR A 66 7.45 28.52 -6.64
N SER A 67 6.22 28.83 -7.06
CA SER A 67 5.13 27.84 -7.12
C SER A 67 5.51 26.61 -7.95
N GLY A 68 6.34 26.78 -8.99
CA GLY A 68 6.86 25.68 -9.81
C GLY A 68 7.82 24.77 -9.04
N GLN A 69 8.75 25.34 -8.26
CA GLN A 69 9.65 24.56 -7.42
C GLN A 69 8.89 23.86 -6.28
N PHE A 70 7.92 24.54 -5.66
CA PHE A 70 7.06 23.93 -4.65
C PHE A 70 6.30 22.72 -5.23
N GLY A 71 5.66 22.90 -6.39
CA GLY A 71 4.98 21.83 -7.11
C GLY A 71 5.91 20.68 -7.46
N MET A 72 7.13 20.97 -7.90
CA MET A 72 8.14 19.97 -8.22
C MET A 72 8.53 19.13 -7.00
N VAL A 73 8.77 19.75 -5.84
CA VAL A 73 9.06 19.04 -4.58
C VAL A 73 7.90 18.12 -4.21
N CYS A 74 6.66 18.60 -4.32
CA CYS A 74 5.47 17.81 -4.04
C CYS A 74 5.36 16.59 -4.96
N VAL A 75 5.51 16.77 -6.28
CA VAL A 75 5.39 15.68 -7.26
C VAL A 75 6.52 14.67 -7.11
N LEU A 76 7.77 15.12 -7.04
CA LEU A 76 8.92 14.23 -6.89
C LEU A 76 8.89 13.50 -5.54
N GLY A 77 8.53 14.19 -4.46
CA GLY A 77 8.37 13.60 -3.14
C GLY A 77 7.24 12.57 -3.11
N PHE A 78 6.10 12.84 -3.75
CA PHE A 78 4.99 11.89 -3.86
C PHE A 78 5.44 10.63 -4.59
N LEU A 79 6.09 10.77 -5.74
CA LEU A 79 6.58 9.64 -6.53
C LEU A 79 7.62 8.83 -5.76
N ALA A 80 8.57 9.49 -5.09
CA ALA A 80 9.60 8.84 -4.29
C ALA A 80 8.98 8.03 -3.14
N LEU A 81 8.06 8.62 -2.37
CA LEU A 81 7.38 7.91 -1.28
C LEU A 81 6.50 6.77 -1.80
N SER A 82 5.79 6.97 -2.90
CA SER A 82 4.98 5.93 -3.53
C SER A 82 5.82 4.72 -3.94
N ILE A 83 6.99 4.95 -4.53
CA ILE A 83 7.94 3.90 -4.90
C ILE A 83 8.49 3.20 -3.65
N LEU A 84 8.97 3.96 -2.67
CA LEU A 84 9.52 3.43 -1.42
C LEU A 84 8.49 2.57 -0.69
N ASP A 85 7.25 3.03 -0.57
CA ASP A 85 6.20 2.36 0.17
C ASP A 85 5.62 1.15 -0.60
N ARG A 86 5.24 1.33 -1.87
CA ARG A 86 4.52 0.29 -2.63
C ARG A 86 5.43 -0.77 -3.25
N ILE A 87 6.71 -0.44 -3.50
CA ILE A 87 7.68 -1.38 -4.06
C ILE A 87 8.60 -1.88 -2.95
N PHE A 88 9.41 -1.01 -2.34
CA PHE A 88 10.49 -1.46 -1.47
C PHE A 88 10.00 -1.96 -0.11
N LEU A 89 9.18 -1.18 0.60
CA LEU A 89 8.60 -1.58 1.88
C LEU A 89 7.68 -2.78 1.71
N GLN A 90 6.82 -2.77 0.68
CA GLN A 90 5.94 -3.89 0.40
C GLN A 90 6.69 -5.17 0.00
N TRP A 91 7.83 -5.07 -0.68
CA TRP A 91 8.69 -6.22 -0.96
C TRP A 91 9.38 -6.76 0.30
N ALA A 92 9.96 -5.86 1.10
CA ALA A 92 10.75 -6.19 2.28
C ALA A 92 9.90 -6.68 3.46
N ALA A 93 8.73 -6.10 3.67
CA ALA A 93 7.89 -6.33 4.84
C ALA A 93 6.48 -6.87 4.50
N ARG A 94 6.11 -6.98 3.22
CA ARG A 94 4.75 -7.36 2.76
C ARG A 94 3.67 -6.36 3.16
N VAL A 95 4.04 -5.13 3.48
CA VAL A 95 3.11 -4.10 3.97
C VAL A 95 3.44 -2.74 3.32
N THR A 96 2.44 -1.88 3.21
CA THR A 96 2.62 -0.42 3.10
C THR A 96 2.35 0.20 4.46
N VAL A 97 2.63 1.50 4.63
CA VAL A 97 2.34 2.23 5.88
C VAL A 97 0.90 2.03 6.36
N GLY A 98 -0.08 2.23 5.48
CA GLY A 98 -1.49 2.02 5.77
C GLY A 98 -1.84 0.56 6.07
N LYS A 99 -1.14 -0.42 5.46
CA LYS A 99 -1.35 -1.84 5.79
C LYS A 99 -0.82 -2.18 7.18
N VAL A 100 0.25 -1.54 7.64
CA VAL A 100 0.70 -1.69 9.04
C VAL A 100 -0.42 -1.24 9.98
N VAL A 101 -0.98 -0.05 9.75
CA VAL A 101 -2.05 0.51 10.59
C VAL A 101 -3.32 -0.35 10.56
N THR A 102 -3.67 -0.91 9.40
CA THR A 102 -4.91 -1.68 9.21
C THR A 102 -4.75 -3.20 9.39
N ALA A 103 -3.61 -3.64 9.92
CA ALA A 103 -3.26 -5.05 10.10
C ALA A 103 -3.48 -5.89 8.83
N LEU A 104 -3.05 -5.35 7.69
CA LEU A 104 -3.07 -5.99 6.39
C LEU A 104 -1.66 -6.40 5.96
N ARG A 105 -1.60 -7.33 5.01
CA ARG A 105 -0.36 -7.71 4.32
C ARG A 105 -0.67 -8.09 2.89
N THR A 106 0.24 -7.75 1.99
CA THR A 106 0.22 -8.21 0.61
C THR A 106 0.69 -9.65 0.54
N ILE A 107 -0.05 -10.45 -0.21
CA ILE A 107 0.28 -11.84 -0.54
C ILE A 107 0.22 -12.01 -2.04
N ARG A 108 0.88 -13.04 -2.56
CA ARG A 108 0.66 -13.46 -3.94
C ARG A 108 -0.65 -14.22 -4.07
N GLU A 109 -1.33 -14.00 -5.17
CA GLU A 109 -2.59 -14.65 -5.53
C GLU A 109 -2.42 -16.16 -5.80
N ASP A 110 -1.31 -16.56 -6.41
CA ASP A 110 -1.04 -17.95 -6.80
C ASP A 110 -0.58 -18.86 -5.64
N THR A 111 0.15 -18.31 -4.68
CA THR A 111 0.88 -19.09 -3.66
C THR A 111 0.58 -18.65 -2.23
N GLY A 112 -0.11 -17.52 -2.03
CA GLY A 112 -0.27 -16.88 -0.72
C GLY A 112 1.06 -16.35 -0.12
N GLY A 113 2.14 -16.45 -0.89
CA GLY A 113 3.52 -16.19 -0.47
C GLY A 113 3.90 -14.72 -0.42
N ARG A 114 5.22 -14.46 -0.42
CA ARG A 114 5.78 -13.09 -0.52
C ARG A 114 5.51 -12.50 -1.89
N PRO A 115 5.16 -11.21 -2.00
CA PRO A 115 5.18 -10.54 -3.30
C PRO A 115 6.61 -10.54 -3.87
N THR A 116 6.74 -10.75 -5.19
CA THR A 116 8.02 -10.58 -5.88
C THR A 116 8.22 -9.13 -6.25
N PHE A 117 9.48 -8.71 -6.41
CA PHE A 117 9.81 -7.34 -6.81
C PHE A 117 9.15 -6.95 -8.14
N GLY A 118 9.28 -7.80 -9.17
CA GLY A 118 8.70 -7.56 -10.49
C GLY A 118 7.17 -7.44 -10.49
N MET A 119 6.48 -8.20 -9.63
CA MET A 119 5.02 -8.09 -9.46
C MET A 119 4.63 -6.72 -8.91
N LEU A 120 5.38 -6.20 -7.95
CA LEU A 120 5.12 -4.89 -7.35
C LEU A 120 5.42 -3.75 -8.31
N VAL A 121 6.52 -3.82 -9.05
CA VAL A 121 6.85 -2.87 -10.11
C VAL A 121 5.76 -2.84 -11.17
N LYS A 122 5.32 -4.01 -11.66
CA LYS A 122 4.23 -4.11 -12.64
C LYS A 122 2.93 -3.52 -12.10
N ALA A 123 2.56 -3.84 -10.85
CA ALA A 123 1.37 -3.29 -10.21
C ALA A 123 1.45 -1.76 -10.04
N TRP A 124 2.63 -1.23 -9.73
CA TRP A 124 2.86 0.22 -9.61
C TRP A 124 2.73 0.93 -10.97
N LEU A 125 3.32 0.37 -12.03
CA LEU A 125 3.18 0.90 -13.40
C LEU A 125 1.72 0.89 -13.85
N TRP A 126 0.98 -0.21 -13.62
CA TRP A 126 -0.46 -0.25 -13.90
C TRP A 126 -1.24 0.80 -13.10
N GLY A 127 -0.85 1.04 -11.85
CA GLY A 127 -1.44 2.10 -11.03
C GLY A 127 -1.23 3.49 -11.65
N ILE A 128 -0.06 3.77 -12.23
CA ILE A 128 0.20 5.01 -12.95
C ILE A 128 -0.70 5.13 -14.17
N PHE A 129 -0.75 4.08 -15.01
CA PHE A 129 -1.61 4.08 -16.19
C PHE A 129 -3.07 4.34 -15.80
N ALA A 130 -3.58 3.66 -14.78
CA ALA A 130 -4.94 3.86 -14.29
C ALA A 130 -5.18 5.30 -13.78
N ALA A 131 -4.22 5.88 -13.06
CA ALA A 131 -4.33 7.25 -12.57
C ALA A 131 -4.33 8.27 -13.72
N ILE A 132 -3.46 8.11 -14.71
CA ILE A 132 -3.41 8.98 -15.90
C ILE A 132 -4.71 8.84 -16.70
N SER A 133 -5.20 7.62 -16.91
CA SER A 133 -6.45 7.37 -17.64
C SER A 133 -7.68 7.94 -16.94
N ALA A 134 -7.66 8.12 -15.62
CA ALA A 134 -8.76 8.73 -14.87
C ALA A 134 -8.74 10.27 -14.93
N LEU A 135 -7.64 10.88 -15.40
CA LEU A 135 -7.46 12.34 -15.48
C LEU A 135 -7.66 12.89 -16.91
N GLY A 136 -7.77 12.03 -17.92
CA GLY A 136 -8.06 12.38 -19.32
C GLY A 136 -9.48 12.00 -19.72
#